data_AF-A0A1D2RUA2-F1
#
_entry.id   AF-A0A1D2RUA2-F1
#
_cell.length_a   1.000
_cell.length_b   1.000
_cell.length_c   1.000
_cell.angle_alpha   90.00
_cell.angle_beta   90.00
_cell.angle_gamma   90.00
#
_symmetry.space_group_name_H-M   'P 1'
#
loop_
_entity.id
_entity.type
_entity.pdbx_description
1 polymer ?
#
loop_
_entity_poly.entity_id
_entity_poly.type
_entity_poly.pdbx_seq_one_letter_code
_entity_poly.pdbx_strand_id
1 'polypeptide(L)' 'VSADLVLCAPVVEREAREQNKRLDAHYAHLLVHGTLHAQGWDHETSAQDAAEMEAYETGILRGLGFDDPYGN' A
#
# COMPACT_ATOMS: atom_id res chain seq x y z
N VAL A 1 15.83 -8.65 1.30
CA VAL A 1 16.21 -7.35 0.69
C VAL A 1 16.26 -6.29 1.79
N SER A 2 17.07 -5.25 1.63
CA SER A 2 17.04 -4.04 2.45
C SER A 2 16.84 -2.85 1.51
N ALA A 3 15.96 -1.93 1.85
CA ALA A 3 15.62 -0.77 1.03
C ALA A 3 15.18 0.41 1.89
N ASP A 4 15.37 1.62 1.36
CA ASP A 4 14.84 2.86 1.95
C ASP A 4 13.55 3.25 1.22
N LEU A 5 12.52 3.60 1.98
CA LEU A 5 11.26 4.13 1.45
C LEU A 5 11.14 5.60 1.79
N VAL A 6 10.90 6.44 0.78
CA VAL A 6 10.74 7.89 0.94
C VAL A 6 9.33 8.27 0.51
N LEU A 7 8.55 8.84 1.44
CA LEU A 7 7.19 9.30 1.19
C LEU A 7 7.11 10.82 1.34
N CYS A 8 6.36 11.47 0.44
CA CYS A 8 6.11 12.90 0.50
C CYS A 8 4.89 13.18 1.38
N ALA A 9 5.11 13.58 2.63
CA ALA A 9 4.03 13.73 3.61
C ALA A 9 2.84 14.61 3.15
N PRO A 10 3.04 15.77 2.49
CA PRO A 10 1.94 16.57 1.96
C PRO A 10 1.11 15.86 0.87
N VAL A 11 1.74 14.97 0.10
CA VAL A 11 1.06 14.17 -0.94
C VAL A 11 0.21 13.09 -0.27
N VAL A 12 0.78 12.35 0.68
CA VAL A 12 0.06 11.32 1.45
C VAL A 12 -1.17 11.91 2.16
N GLU A 13 -1.02 13.09 2.77
CA GLU A 13 -2.13 13.77 3.44
C GLU A 13 -3.25 14.19 2.47
N ARG A 14 -2.88 14.72 1.30
CA ARG A 14 -3.84 15.09 0.26
C ARG A 14 -4.61 13.86 -0.25
N GLU A 15 -3.91 12.79 -0.60
CA GLU A 15 -4.51 11.56 -1.11
C GLU A 15 -5.43 10.90 -0.09
N ALA A 16 -5.02 10.82 1.17
CA ALA A 16 -5.86 10.28 2.24
C ALA A 16 -7.18 11.05 2.36
N ARG A 17 -7.15 12.38 2.23
CA ARG A 17 -8.37 13.22 2.21
C ARG A 17 -9.22 12.95 0.97
N GLU A 18 -8.62 12.93 -0.22
CA GLU A 18 -9.32 12.71 -1.49
C GLU A 18 -10.00 11.33 -1.56
N GLN A 19 -9.36 10.31 -0.98
CA GLN A 19 -9.86 8.94 -0.94
C GLN A 19 -10.71 8.64 0.31
N ASN A 20 -10.94 9.63 1.19
CA ASN A 20 -11.64 9.47 2.46
C ASN A 20 -11.07 8.34 3.34
N LYS A 21 -9.74 8.18 3.32
CA LYS A 21 -8.99 7.24 4.15
C LYS A 21 -8.49 7.94 5.41
N ARG A 22 -8.35 7.19 6.51
CA ARG A 22 -7.59 7.70 7.67
C ARG A 22 -6.13 7.89 7.24
N LEU A 23 -5.51 8.97 7.73
CA LEU A 23 -4.14 9.31 7.38
C LEU A 23 -3.15 8.18 7.73
N ASP A 24 -3.28 7.61 8.93
CA ASP A 24 -2.45 6.50 9.38
C ASP A 24 -2.64 5.22 8.56
N ALA A 25 -3.88 4.92 8.15
CA ALA A 25 -4.17 3.82 7.25
C ALA A 25 -3.53 4.02 5.86
N HIS A 26 -3.56 5.24 5.32
CA HIS A 26 -2.92 5.55 4.03
C HIS A 26 -1.39 5.45 4.11
N TYR A 27 -0.77 5.91 5.20
CA TYR A 27 0.66 5.68 5.44
C TYR A 27 1.00 4.19 5.55
N ALA A 28 0.21 3.42 6.31
CA ALA A 28 0.42 1.99 6.43
C ALA A 28 0.34 1.30 5.07
N HIS A 29 -0.66 1.67 4.25
CA HIS A 29 -0.80 1.17 2.88
C HIS A 29 0.45 1.45 2.05
N LEU A 30 0.90 2.71 1.97
CA LEU A 30 2.07 3.08 1.16
C LEU A 30 3.39 2.44 1.65
N LEU A 31 3.54 2.23 2.97
CA LEU A 31 4.70 1.52 3.51
C LEU A 31 4.69 0.03 3.14
N VAL A 32 3.53 -0.63 3.23
CA VAL A 32 3.38 -2.03 2.81
C VAL A 32 3.62 -2.16 1.31
N HIS A 33 2.95 -1.33 0.52
CA HIS A 33 3.06 -1.26 -0.93
C HIS A 33 4.52 -1.05 -1.39
N GLY A 34 5.18 -0.02 -0.87
CA GLY A 34 6.60 0.26 -1.17
C GLY A 34 7.54 -0.87 -0.73
N THR A 35 7.24 -1.55 0.38
CA THR A 35 8.02 -2.70 0.85
C THR A 35 7.87 -3.90 -0.09
N LEU A 36 6.68 -4.17 -0.60
CA LEU A 36 6.45 -5.24 -1.58
C LEU A 36 7.19 -4.95 -2.89
N HIS A 37 7.14 -3.71 -3.38
CA HIS A 37 7.96 -3.30 -4.52
C HIS A 37 9.45 -3.51 -4.28
N ALA A 38 9.96 -3.14 -3.10
CA ALA A 38 11.36 -3.38 -2.74
C ALA A 38 11.71 -4.89 -2.70
N GLN A 39 10.74 -5.77 -2.46
CA GLN A 39 10.89 -7.22 -2.50
C GLN A 39 10.78 -7.82 -3.91
N GLY A 40 10.47 -7.01 -4.93
CA GLY A 40 10.35 -7.43 -6.32
C GLY A 40 8.94 -7.79 -6.77
N TRP A 41 7.91 -7.50 -5.96
CA TRP A 41 6.52 -7.53 -6.42
C TRP A 41 6.25 -6.33 -7.33
N ASP A 42 5.39 -6.52 -8.32
CA ASP A 42 4.98 -5.48 -9.23
C ASP A 42 3.52 -5.70 -9.64
N HIS A 43 2.76 -4.63 -9.77
CA HIS A 43 1.37 -4.62 -10.22
C HIS A 43 1.20 -3.97 -11.60
N GLU A 44 2.25 -3.41 -12.20
CA GLU A 44 2.16 -2.72 -13.50
C GLU A 44 2.29 -3.67 -14.70
N THR A 45 2.78 -4.90 -14.46
CA THR A 45 3.10 -5.86 -15.52
C THR A 45 1.88 -6.60 -16.06
N SER A 46 0.90 -6.96 -15.22
CA SER A 46 -0.35 -7.58 -15.66
C SER A 46 -1.46 -7.50 -14.59
N ALA A 47 -2.70 -7.74 -14.99
CA ALA A 47 -3.83 -7.83 -14.06
C ALA A 47 -3.68 -8.99 -13.05
N GLN A 48 -2.96 -10.06 -13.43
CA GLN A 48 -2.67 -11.17 -12.53
C GLN A 48 -1.66 -10.73 -11.47
N ASP A 49 -0.59 -10.05 -11.87
CA ASP A 49 0.44 -9.57 -10.94
C ASP A 49 -0.14 -8.53 -9.96
N ALA A 50 -1.01 -7.65 -10.46
CA ALA A 50 -1.77 -6.73 -9.64
C ALA A 50 -2.62 -7.48 -8.60
N ALA A 51 -3.46 -8.42 -9.03
CA ALA A 51 -4.31 -9.19 -8.11
C ALA A 51 -3.50 -9.95 -7.04
N GLU A 52 -2.33 -10.48 -7.41
CA GLU A 52 -1.44 -11.14 -6.45
C GLU A 52 -0.87 -10.15 -5.43
N MET A 53 -0.29 -9.03 -5.88
CA MET A 53 0.27 -8.02 -5.00
C MET A 53 -0.79 -7.40 -4.09
N GLU A 54 -1.96 -7.05 -4.61
CA GLU A 54 -3.10 -6.51 -3.85
C GLU A 54 -3.57 -7.46 -2.74
N ALA A 55 -3.54 -8.78 -2.99
CA ALA A 55 -3.88 -9.78 -1.98
C ALA A 55 -2.85 -9.81 -0.83
N TYR A 56 -1.56 -9.65 -1.14
CA TYR A 56 -0.51 -9.52 -0.11
C TYR A 56 -0.66 -8.22 0.69
N GLU A 57 -0.90 -7.09 0.01
CA GLU A 57 -1.15 -5.80 0.67
C GLU A 57 -2.30 -5.90 1.67
N THR A 58 -3.42 -6.47 1.24
CA THR A 58 -4.61 -6.69 2.06
C THR A 58 -4.32 -7.58 3.26
N GLY A 59 -3.63 -8.71 3.06
CA GLY A 59 -3.29 -9.64 4.13
C GLY A 59 -2.41 -9.01 5.21
N ILE A 60 -1.39 -8.24 4.80
CA ILE A 60 -0.47 -7.57 5.71
C ILE A 60 -1.20 -6.45 6.48
N LEU A 61 -1.98 -5.61 5.79
CA LEU A 61 -2.70 -4.51 6.42
C LEU A 61 -3.71 -5.01 7.48
N ARG A 62 -4.45 -6.08 7.18
CA ARG A 62 -5.34 -6.73 8.15
C ARG A 62 -4.56 -7.25 9.37
N GLY A 63 -3.38 -7.83 9.15
CA GLY A 63 -2.48 -8.25 10.22
C GLY A 63 -1.97 -7.09 11.10
N LEU A 64 -1.85 -5.89 10.53
CA LEU A 64 -1.50 -4.65 11.23
C LEU A 64 -2.71 -3.94 11.88
N GLY A 65 -3.93 -4.46 11.67
CA GLY A 65 -5.17 -3.89 12.22
C GLY A 65 -5.80 -2.78 11.37
N PHE A 66 -5.45 -2.69 10.09
CA PHE A 66 -6.08 -1.78 9.12
C PHE A 66 -7.07 -2.54 8.22
N ASP A 67 -8.04 -1.78 7.68
CA ASP A 67 -8.99 -2.30 6.70
C ASP A 67 -8.34 -2.55 5.33
N ASP A 68 -9.08 -3.21 4.45
CA ASP A 68 -8.70 -3.42 3.05
C ASP A 68 -8.59 -2.06 2.31
N PRO A 69 -7.42 -1.71 1.73
CA PRO A 69 -7.21 -0.41 1.12
C PRO A 69 -7.89 -0.26 -0.26
N TYR A 70 -8.38 -1.35 -0.85
CA TYR A 70 -9.06 -1.39 -2.15
C TYR A 70 -10.59 -1.37 -2.01
N GLY A 71 -11.12 -1.52 -0.79
CA GLY A 71 -12.55 -1.49 -0.52
C GLY A 71 -13.30 -2.75 -0.98
N ASN A 72 -12.59 -3.88 -1.12
CA ASN A 72 -13.15 -5.19 -1.45
C ASN A 72 -13.72 -5.93 -0.23
#